data_AF-A0A7Z9MVJ7-F1
#
_entry.id   AF-A0A7Z9MVJ7-F1
#
_cell.length_a   1.000
_cell.length_b   1.000
_cell.length_c   1.000
_cell.angle_alpha   90.00
_cell.angle_beta   90.00
_cell.angle_gamma   90.00
#
_symmetry.space_group_name_H-M   'P 1'
#
loop_
_entity.id
_entity.type
_entity.pdbx_description
1 polymer ?
#
loop_
_entity_poly.entity_id
_entity_poly.type
_entity_poly.pdbx_seq_one_letter_code
_entity_poly.pdbx_strand_id
1 'polypeptide(L)'
;MARSLAGDISALIELLHQDHSPQGITAIRELAANNMGLVVTLEKNKILANVPEKKSVSIVDKMFVRSLKNSVQRPFKIDNKSLDNHLIVSIQLQEGVFEVILNRKRLFSSTTYIFVLWMVG
;
A
#
# COMPACT_ATOMS: atom_id res chain seq x y z
N MET A 1 -11.54 4.13 -5.62
CA MET A 1 -10.79 3.01 -4.99
C MET A 1 -9.35 3.37 -4.62
N ALA A 2 -8.52 3.94 -5.51
CA ALA A 2 -7.14 4.34 -5.17
C ALA A 2 -7.03 5.30 -3.96
N ARG A 3 -7.98 6.24 -3.80
CA ARG A 3 -8.07 7.11 -2.61
C ARG A 3 -8.35 6.34 -1.32
N SER A 4 -9.13 5.26 -1.38
CA SER A 4 -9.46 4.43 -0.21
C SER A 4 -8.19 3.75 0.32
N LEU A 5 -7.41 3.12 -0.57
CA LEU A 5 -6.20 2.41 -0.19
C LEU A 5 -5.10 3.34 0.35
N ALA A 6 -4.94 4.53 -0.24
CA ALA A 6 -4.01 5.54 0.30
C ALA A 6 -4.44 6.03 1.69
N GLY A 7 -5.75 6.14 1.94
CA GLY A 7 -6.31 6.44 3.26
C GLY A 7 -6.06 5.33 4.26
N ASP A 8 -6.30 4.07 3.88
CA ASP A 8 -6.07 2.89 4.72
C ASP A 8 -4.59 2.80 5.15
N ILE A 9 -3.65 2.98 4.21
CA ILE A 9 -2.22 3.01 4.51
C ILE A 9 -1.87 4.14 5.48
N SER A 10 -2.47 5.32 5.31
CA SER A 10 -2.22 6.46 6.18
C SER A 10 -2.75 6.22 7.59
N ALA A 11 -3.93 5.61 7.72
CA ALA A 11 -4.49 5.22 9.01
C ALA A 11 -3.61 4.18 9.73
N LEU A 12 -3.09 3.18 8.99
CA LEU A 12 -2.16 2.20 9.56
C LEU A 12 -0.85 2.83 10.03
N ILE A 13 -0.31 3.81 9.29
CA ILE A 13 0.88 4.56 9.71
C ILE A 13 0.61 5.35 10.98
N GLU A 14 -0.55 5.98 11.10
CA GLU A 14 -0.95 6.74 12.29
C GLU A 14 -1.11 5.83 13.51
N LEU A 15 -1.79 4.68 13.35
CA LEU A 15 -1.89 3.67 14.42
C LEU A 15 -0.52 3.17 14.86
N LEU A 16 0.42 3.00 13.93
CA LEU A 16 1.78 2.56 14.24
C LEU A 16 2.60 3.64 14.96
N HIS A 17 2.35 4.94 14.68
CA HIS A 17 2.93 6.03 15.47
C HIS A 17 2.39 6.05 16.90
N GLN A 18 1.12 5.72 17.09
CA GLN A 18 0.48 5.70 18.41
C GLN A 18 0.95 4.51 19.26
N ASP A 19 1.10 3.33 18.66
CA ASP A 19 1.58 2.13 19.35
C ASP A 19 2.58 1.33 18.50
N HIS A 20 3.86 1.57 18.75
CA HIS A 20 4.99 0.85 18.14
C HIS A 20 5.46 -0.36 18.98
N SER A 21 4.71 -0.75 20.00
CA SER A 21 5.01 -1.95 20.78
C SER A 21 4.87 -3.22 19.92
N PRO A 22 5.55 -4.32 20.25
CA PRO A 22 5.36 -5.60 19.54
C PRO A 22 3.90 -6.07 19.51
N GLN A 23 3.14 -5.77 20.55
CA GLN A 23 1.70 -6.05 20.66
C GLN A 23 0.90 -5.18 19.70
N GLY A 24 1.14 -3.86 19.70
CA GLY A 24 0.50 -2.91 18.79
C GLY A 24 0.75 -3.26 17.32
N ILE A 25 2.01 -3.56 16.96
CA ILE A 25 2.37 -3.99 15.60
C ILE A 25 1.62 -5.27 15.21
N THR A 26 1.43 -6.21 16.15
CA THR A 26 0.69 -7.45 15.88
C THR A 26 -0.80 -7.19 15.68
N ALA A 27 -1.41 -6.34 16.52
CA ALA A 27 -2.81 -5.92 16.36
C ALA A 27 -3.03 -5.19 15.03
N ILE A 28 -2.11 -4.30 14.64
CA ILE A 28 -2.15 -3.58 13.36
C ILE A 28 -2.03 -4.57 12.18
N ARG A 29 -1.16 -5.58 12.30
CA ARG A 29 -1.01 -6.63 11.28
C ARG A 29 -2.29 -7.43 11.08
N GLU A 30 -2.94 -7.83 12.18
CA GLU A 30 -4.21 -8.55 12.15
C GLU A 30 -5.34 -7.68 11.59
N LEU A 31 -5.43 -6.42 12.01
CA LEU A 31 -6.41 -5.46 11.48
C LEU A 31 -6.24 -5.28 9.97
N ALA A 32 -5.01 -5.09 9.51
CA ALA A 32 -4.71 -4.93 8.09
C ALA A 32 -5.08 -6.19 7.29
N ALA A 33 -4.76 -7.38 7.81
CA ALA A 33 -5.06 -8.64 7.14
C ALA A 33 -6.58 -8.92 7.08
N ASN A 34 -7.27 -8.80 8.22
CA ASN A 34 -8.66 -9.21 8.38
C ASN A 34 -9.65 -8.21 7.77
N ASN A 35 -9.41 -6.91 7.95
CA ASN A 35 -10.38 -5.88 7.58
C ASN A 35 -10.02 -5.21 6.26
N MET A 36 -8.71 -5.07 5.99
CA MET A 36 -8.23 -4.34 4.84
C MET A 36 -7.66 -5.25 3.76
N GLY A 37 -7.50 -6.56 3.99
CA GLY A 37 -6.87 -7.50 3.04
C GLY A 37 -5.44 -7.11 2.64
N LEU A 38 -4.72 -6.41 3.52
CA LEU A 38 -3.36 -5.94 3.34
C LEU A 38 -2.43 -6.76 4.23
N VAL A 39 -1.25 -7.08 3.73
CA VAL A 39 -0.18 -7.65 4.56
C VAL A 39 0.78 -6.54 4.88
N VAL A 40 1.03 -6.30 6.16
CA VAL A 40 1.92 -5.23 6.62
C VAL A 40 3.05 -5.77 7.48
N THR A 41 4.23 -5.17 7.35
CA THR A 41 5.42 -5.54 8.12
C THR A 41 6.20 -4.28 8.46
N LEU A 42 6.67 -4.18 9.71
CA LEU A 42 7.58 -3.13 10.14
C LEU A 42 8.99 -3.71 10.31
N GLU A 43 9.89 -3.28 9.44
CA GLU A 43 11.30 -3.62 9.47
C GLU A 43 12.04 -2.56 10.29
N LYS A 44 12.20 -2.83 11.59
CA LYS A 44 12.86 -1.91 12.52
C LYS A 44 14.32 -1.67 12.12
N ASN A 45 14.79 -0.42 12.24
CA ASN A 45 16.14 0.02 11.87
C ASN A 45 16.54 -0.17 10.40
N LYS A 46 15.60 -0.54 9.53
CA LYS A 46 15.83 -0.59 8.08
C LYS A 46 15.78 0.82 7.51
N ILE A 47 16.63 1.09 6.55
CA ILE A 47 16.61 2.33 5.75
C ILE A 47 16.17 1.96 4.34
N LEU A 48 15.27 2.76 3.80
CA LEU A 48 14.76 2.60 2.45
C LEU A 48 15.91 2.78 1.45
N ALA A 49 16.32 1.69 0.79
CA ALA A 49 17.47 1.69 -0.11
C ALA A 49 17.26 2.65 -1.29
N ASN A 50 18.20 3.55 -1.58
CA ASN A 50 18.09 4.56 -2.64
C ASN A 50 18.35 4.00 -4.06
N VAL A 51 17.71 2.88 -4.42
CA VAL A 51 17.77 2.33 -5.79
C VAL A 51 16.75 3.05 -6.69
N PRO A 52 17.13 3.51 -7.90
CA PRO A 52 16.18 4.13 -8.82
C PRO A 52 15.03 3.17 -9.16
N GLU A 53 13.79 3.65 -9.05
CA GLU A 53 12.59 2.86 -9.33
C GLU A 53 12.65 2.32 -10.77
N LYS A 54 12.47 0.99 -10.93
CA LYS A 54 12.35 0.38 -12.24
C LYS A 54 11.13 1.00 -12.93
N LYS A 55 11.34 1.59 -14.12
CA LYS A 55 10.36 2.34 -14.93
C LYS A 55 9.18 1.48 -15.45
N SER A 56 8.45 0.79 -14.59
CA SER A 56 7.29 -0.04 -14.94
C SER A 56 5.99 0.45 -14.29
N VAL A 57 5.91 1.77 -14.03
CA VAL A 57 4.70 2.44 -13.52
C VAL A 57 3.65 2.44 -14.63
N SER A 58 2.73 1.48 -14.57
CA SER A 58 1.50 1.43 -15.38
C SER A 58 0.67 2.70 -15.14
N ILE A 59 -0.21 3.07 -16.07
CA ILE A 59 -1.10 4.25 -15.94
C ILE A 59 -1.91 4.22 -14.63
N VAL A 60 -2.30 3.03 -14.17
CA VAL A 60 -3.03 2.82 -12.89
C VAL A 60 -2.14 3.16 -11.68
N ASP A 61 -0.83 2.93 -11.79
CA ASP A 61 0.13 3.21 -10.73
C ASP A 61 0.29 4.74 -10.54
N LYS A 62 0.13 5.55 -11.59
CA LYS A 62 0.30 7.03 -11.48
C LYS A 62 -0.75 7.70 -10.59
N MET A 63 -2.02 7.29 -10.67
CA MET A 63 -3.09 7.85 -9.82
C MET A 63 -2.95 7.39 -8.37
N PHE A 64 -2.54 6.13 -8.17
CA PHE A 64 -2.26 5.60 -6.84
C PHE A 64 -1.05 6.29 -6.21
N VAL A 65 0.07 6.40 -6.94
CA VAL A 65 1.27 7.14 -6.52
C VAL A 65 0.92 8.57 -6.12
N ARG A 66 0.10 9.28 -6.91
CA ARG A 66 -0.32 10.65 -6.57
C ARG A 66 -1.15 10.70 -5.29
N SER A 67 -2.08 9.77 -5.11
CA SER A 67 -2.90 9.70 -3.91
C SER A 67 -2.05 9.38 -2.68
N LEU A 68 -1.15 8.40 -2.80
CA LEU A 68 -0.24 8.00 -1.73
C LEU A 68 0.71 9.14 -1.34
N LYS A 69 1.25 9.88 -2.32
CA LYS A 69 2.08 11.05 -2.08
C LYS A 69 1.36 12.12 -1.24
N ASN A 70 0.07 12.35 -1.53
CA ASN A 70 -0.72 13.34 -0.80
C ASN A 70 -1.08 12.87 0.61
N SER A 71 -1.35 11.57 0.79
CA SER A 71 -1.80 11.04 2.09
C SER A 71 -0.65 10.74 3.05
N VAL A 72 0.43 10.12 2.57
CA VAL A 72 1.55 9.64 3.40
C VAL A 72 2.58 10.73 3.68
N GLN A 73 2.82 11.65 2.73
CA GLN A 73 3.77 12.76 2.84
C GLN A 73 5.20 12.38 3.32
N ARG A 74 5.61 11.11 3.11
CA ARG A 74 6.93 10.57 3.49
C ARG A 74 7.61 9.92 2.29
N PRO A 75 8.95 9.73 2.32
CA PRO A 75 9.64 8.96 1.30
C PRO A 75 9.06 7.55 1.21
N PHE A 76 8.63 7.15 0.02
CA PHE A 76 8.12 5.82 -0.25
C PHE A 76 8.68 5.29 -1.57
N LYS A 77 8.61 3.97 -1.72
CA LYS A 77 8.94 3.24 -2.96
C LYS A 77 7.84 2.28 -3.29
N ILE A 78 7.64 2.07 -4.59
CA ILE A 78 6.72 1.06 -5.09
C ILE A 78 7.49 0.05 -5.92
N ASP A 79 7.56 -1.19 -5.42
CA ASP A 79 8.14 -2.31 -6.14
C ASP A 79 7.04 -3.16 -6.76
N ASN A 80 7.05 -3.22 -8.10
CA ASN A 80 6.22 -4.13 -8.88
C ASN A 80 7.08 -5.35 -9.24
N LYS A 81 7.18 -6.32 -8.32
CA LYS A 81 7.86 -7.59 -8.63
C LYS A 81 7.01 -8.36 -9.64
N SER A 82 7.57 -8.54 -10.83
CA SER A 82 6.92 -9.10 -12.03
C SER A 82 6.41 -10.53 -11.91
N LEU A 83 6.61 -11.23 -10.79
CA LEU A 83 6.29 -12.66 -10.72
C LEU A 83 4.86 -12.99 -10.23
N ASP A 84 4.21 -12.19 -9.37
CA ASP A 84 3.04 -12.72 -8.65
C ASP A 84 1.90 -11.72 -8.39
N ASN A 85 1.62 -10.75 -9.27
CA ASN A 85 0.45 -9.86 -9.09
C ASN A 85 0.40 -9.10 -7.74
N HIS A 86 1.52 -8.98 -7.01
CA HIS A 86 1.59 -8.24 -5.75
C HIS A 86 2.35 -6.93 -5.98
N LEU A 87 1.84 -5.86 -5.37
CA LEU A 87 2.47 -4.55 -5.33
C LEU A 87 2.95 -4.32 -3.89
N ILE A 88 4.22 -3.96 -3.76
CA ILE A 88 4.85 -3.71 -2.47
C ILE A 88 5.10 -2.21 -2.36
N VAL A 89 4.56 -1.60 -1.31
CA VAL A 89 4.78 -0.19 -0.97
C VAL A 89 5.66 -0.15 0.27
N SER A 90 6.88 0.36 0.13
CA SER A 90 7.83 0.50 1.23
C SER A 90 7.92 1.97 1.62
N ILE A 91 7.63 2.30 2.88
CA ILE A 91 7.51 3.67 3.38
C ILE A 91 8.54 3.87 4.48
N GLN A 92 9.32 4.95 4.39
CA GLN A 92 10.27 5.30 5.45
C GLN A 92 9.56 5.93 6.63
N LEU A 93 9.67 5.30 7.79
CA LEU A 93 9.25 5.82 9.10
C LEU A 93 10.49 6.13 9.96
N GLN A 94 10.26 6.69 11.16
CA GLN A 94 11.37 6.99 12.09
C GLN A 94 11.94 5.70 12.69
N GLU A 95 11.09 4.71 12.90
CA GLU A 95 11.39 3.42 13.53
C GLU A 95 12.01 2.42 12.55
N GLY A 96 11.87 2.65 11.24
CA GLY A 96 12.34 1.76 10.20
C GLY A 96 11.56 1.87 8.89
N VAL A 97 11.48 0.78 8.12
CA VAL A 97 10.69 0.72 6.88
C VAL A 97 9.40 -0.03 7.12
N PHE A 98 8.28 0.61 6.78
CA PHE A 98 6.96 -0.01 6.79
C PHE A 98 6.62 -0.53 5.40
N GLU A 99 6.49 -1.84 5.27
CA GLU A 99 6.17 -2.52 4.02
C GLU A 99 4.70 -2.92 4.01
N VAL A 100 3.99 -2.48 2.97
CA VAL A 100 2.60 -2.83 2.71
C VAL A 100 2.54 -3.62 1.41
N ILE A 101 2.11 -4.87 1.51
CA ILE A 101 1.94 -5.77 0.38
C ILE A 101 0.45 -5.86 0.07
N LEU A 102 0.10 -5.55 -1.18
CA LEU A 102 -1.26 -5.63 -1.68
C LEU A 102 -1.34 -6.41 -2.99
N ASN A 103 -2.41 -7.19 -3.16
CA ASN A 103 -2.66 -7.86 -4.44
C ASN A 103 -3.15 -6.82 -5.47
N ARG A 104 -2.49 -6.75 -6.61
CA ARG A 104 -2.79 -5.84 -7.73
C ARG A 104 -4.23 -6.01 -8.23
N LYS A 105 -4.81 -7.21 -8.14
CA LYS A 105 -6.23 -7.45 -8.44
C LYS A 105 -7.17 -6.65 -7.53
N ARG A 106 -6.73 -6.15 -6.37
CA ARG A 106 -7.54 -5.27 -5.49
C ARG A 106 -7.49 -3.80 -5.88
N LEU A 107 -6.46 -3.35 -6.61
CA LEU A 107 -6.57 -2.11 -7.39
C LEU A 107 -7.69 -2.22 -8.44
N PHE A 108 -8.00 -3.45 -8.84
CA PHE A 108 -9.07 -3.85 -9.75
C PHE A 108 -10.21 -4.58 -9.02
N SER A 109 -10.66 -4.11 -7.84
CA SER A 109 -11.95 -4.62 -7.34
C SER A 109 -13.03 -4.28 -8.36
N SER A 110 -13.50 -5.33 -9.02
CA SER A 110 -14.35 -5.36 -10.21
C SER A 110 -15.74 -4.78 -9.96
N THR A 111 -15.87 -3.45 -9.96
CA THR A 111 -17.17 -2.82 -10.26
C THR A 111 -17.18 -1.99 -11.54
N THR A 112 -16.04 -1.69 -12.15
CA THR A 112 -16.06 -0.96 -13.44
C THR A 112 -16.40 -1.85 -14.64
N TYR A 113 -16.04 -3.13 -14.64
CA TYR A 113 -16.27 -3.98 -15.83
C TYR A 113 -17.72 -4.45 -16.00
N ILE A 114 -18.47 -4.63 -14.90
CA ILE A 114 -19.88 -5.04 -14.95
C ILE A 114 -20.78 -3.88 -15.40
N PHE A 115 -20.43 -2.64 -15.06
CA PHE A 115 -21.22 -1.45 -15.42
C PHE A 115 -21.25 -1.14 -16.93
N VAL A 116 -20.19 -1.46 -17.69
CA VAL A 116 -20.18 -1.20 -19.14
C VAL A 116 -21.02 -2.22 -19.91
N LEU A 117 -21.12 -3.47 -19.41
CA LEU A 117 -21.91 -4.53 -20.05
C LEU A 117 -23.42 -4.28 -19.99
N TRP A 118 -23.90 -3.45 -19.05
CA TRP A 118 -25.31 -3.07 -18.90
C TRP A 118 -25.71 -1.78 -19.62
N MET A 119 -24.75 -0.98 -20.10
CA MET A 119 -25.04 0.25 -20.86
C MET A 119 -25.02 0.06 -22.38
N VAL A 120 -24.60 -1.11 -22.85
CA VAL A 120 -24.64 -1.52 -24.27
C VAL A 120 -25.72 -2.59 -24.49
N GLY A 121 -26.64 -2.74 -23.53
CA GLY A 121 -27.83 -3.59 -23.61
C GLY A 121 -29.08 -2.73 -23.63
#